data_AF-A0A969E2U0-F1
#
_entry.id   AF-A0A969E2U0-F1
#
_cell.length_a   1.000
_cell.length_b   1.000
_cell.length_c   1.000
_cell.angle_alpha   90.00
_cell.angle_beta   90.00
_cell.angle_gamma   90.00
#
_symmetry.space_group_name_H-M   'P 1'
#
loop_
_entity.id
_entity.type
_entity.pdbx_description
1 polymer ?
#
loop_
_entity_poly.entity_id
_entity_poly.type
_entity_poly.pdbx_seq_one_letter_code
_entity_poly.pdbx_strand_id
1 'polypeptide(L)'
;CQAVEQQYVRLKTRQFGSLNLDYLSKLYRFGEESLFQRADGRFFSGTIVGVTPAGRLSIEIKNSGGLLEDFDLKEVKFVLI
;
A
#
# COMPACT_ATOMS: atom_id res chain seq x y z
N CYS A 1 -11.83 9.60 23.79
CA CYS A 1 -10.73 8.83 23.17
C CYS A 1 -10.95 7.32 23.32
N GLN A 2 -11.83 6.68 22.53
CA GLN A 2 -12.13 5.23 22.63
C GLN A 2 -11.92 4.46 21.31
N ALA A 3 -11.62 5.15 20.21
CA ALA A 3 -11.58 4.53 18.88
C ALA A 3 -10.33 3.64 18.65
N VAL A 4 -9.19 3.99 19.25
CA VAL A 4 -7.92 3.24 19.08
C VAL A 4 -7.97 1.90 19.82
N GLU A 5 -8.60 1.88 20.99
CA GLU A 5 -8.67 0.71 21.86
C GLU A 5 -9.57 -0.38 21.26
N GLN A 6 -10.67 0.02 20.61
CA GLN A 6 -11.54 -0.90 19.88
C GLN A 6 -10.85 -1.55 18.66
N GLN A 7 -10.03 -0.78 17.94
CA GLN A 7 -9.23 -1.29 16.82
C GLN A 7 -8.17 -2.28 17.30
N TYR A 8 -7.54 -2.02 18.45
CA TYR A 8 -6.55 -2.91 19.06
C TYR A 8 -7.14 -4.29 19.42
N VAL A 9 -8.35 -4.32 20.00
CA VAL A 9 -9.04 -5.58 20.31
C VAL A 9 -9.39 -6.35 19.04
N ARG A 10 -9.75 -5.66 17.96
CA ARG A 10 -10.07 -6.25 16.64
C ARG A 10 -8.85 -6.85 15.94
N LEU A 11 -7.67 -6.27 16.13
CA LEU A 11 -6.39 -6.84 15.68
C LEU A 11 -6.04 -8.11 16.47
N LYS A 12 -6.33 -8.13 17.78
CA LYS A 12 -6.07 -9.27 18.67
C LYS A 12 -6.90 -10.50 18.33
N THR A 13 -8.09 -10.32 17.76
CA THR A 13 -8.99 -11.43 17.36
C THR A 13 -8.66 -12.07 16.00
N ARG A 14 -7.49 -11.77 15.40
CA ARG A 14 -6.95 -12.40 14.16
C ARG A 14 -7.89 -12.35 12.94
N GLN A 15 -8.88 -11.46 12.91
CA GLN A 15 -9.75 -11.26 11.75
C GLN A 15 -9.08 -10.36 10.69
N PHE A 16 -7.93 -10.80 10.18
CA PHE A 16 -7.13 -10.04 9.20
C PHE A 16 -7.82 -9.92 7.83
N GLY A 17 -8.68 -10.88 7.48
CA GLY A 17 -9.33 -10.90 6.15
C GLY A 17 -10.28 -9.73 5.90
N SER A 18 -11.13 -9.40 6.87
CA SER A 18 -12.09 -8.29 6.74
C SER A 18 -11.43 -6.92 6.90
N LEU A 19 -10.40 -6.82 7.73
CA LEU A 19 -9.62 -5.59 7.89
C LEU A 19 -8.83 -5.23 6.61
N ASN A 20 -8.32 -6.23 5.90
CA ASN A 20 -7.54 -6.02 4.68
C ASN A 20 -8.40 -5.45 3.55
N LEU A 21 -9.64 -5.93 3.38
CA LEU A 21 -10.57 -5.40 2.38
C LEU A 21 -10.97 -3.94 2.65
N ASP A 22 -11.22 -3.60 3.91
CA ASP A 22 -11.56 -2.23 4.33
C ASP A 22 -10.37 -1.27 4.20
N TYR A 23 -9.14 -1.79 4.33
CA TYR A 23 -7.91 -1.03 4.14
C TYR A 23 -7.65 -0.79 2.65
N LEU A 24 -7.74 -1.83 1.82
CA LEU A 24 -7.55 -1.73 0.37
C LEU A 24 -8.58 -0.80 -0.28
N SER A 25 -9.84 -0.81 0.18
CA SER A 25 -10.88 0.07 -0.36
C SER A 25 -10.64 1.57 -0.07
N LYS A 26 -9.84 1.88 0.94
CA LYS A 26 -9.45 3.26 1.32
C LYS A 26 -8.03 3.60 0.91
N LEU A 27 -7.32 2.67 0.28
CA LEU A 27 -5.93 2.86 -0.12
C LEU A 27 -5.89 3.85 -1.29
N TYR A 28 -5.24 4.98 -1.03
CA TYR A 28 -5.11 6.06 -2.00
C TYR A 28 -4.42 5.55 -3.28
N ARG A 29 -5.08 5.74 -4.44
CA ARG A 29 -4.62 5.30 -5.79
C ARG A 29 -4.49 3.78 -5.97
N PHE A 30 -5.25 3.00 -5.21
CA PHE A 30 -5.33 1.55 -5.44
C PHE A 30 -5.93 1.22 -6.81
N GLY A 31 -5.25 0.38 -7.59
CA GLY A 31 -5.66 0.00 -8.94
C GLY A 31 -5.50 1.11 -10.00
N GLU A 32 -4.97 2.28 -9.64
CA GLU A 32 -4.73 3.38 -10.56
C GLU A 32 -3.24 3.49 -10.88
N GLU A 33 -2.92 3.74 -12.15
CA GLU A 33 -1.57 4.09 -12.55
C GLU A 33 -1.20 5.45 -11.98
N SER A 34 -0.05 5.53 -11.33
CA SER A 34 0.41 6.73 -10.67
C SER A 34 1.92 6.86 -10.73
N LEU A 35 2.38 8.11 -10.62
CA LEU A 35 3.80 8.42 -10.51
C LEU A 35 4.22 8.36 -9.04
N PHE A 36 5.24 7.55 -8.77
CA PHE A 36 5.84 7.36 -7.47
C PHE A 36 7.29 7.86 -7.49
N GLN A 37 7.76 8.32 -6.34
CA GLN A 37 9.16 8.66 -6.12
C GLN A 37 9.75 7.72 -5.07
N ARG A 38 10.86 7.07 -5.39
CA ARG A 38 11.63 6.24 -4.46
C ARG A 38 12.40 7.10 -3.46
N ALA A 39 12.82 6.52 -2.35
CA ALA A 39 13.67 7.18 -1.36
C ALA A 39 14.99 7.74 -1.95
N ASP A 40 15.50 7.14 -3.02
CA ASP A 40 16.69 7.60 -3.75
C ASP A 40 16.42 8.80 -4.70
N GLY A 41 15.17 9.28 -4.77
CA GLY A 41 14.76 10.40 -5.60
C GLY A 41 14.34 10.02 -7.02
N ARG A 42 14.50 8.76 -7.44
CA ARG A 42 14.08 8.29 -8.77
C ARG A 42 12.56 8.19 -8.88
N PHE A 43 12.03 8.66 -10.00
CA PHE A 43 10.61 8.55 -10.32
C PHE A 43 10.33 7.29 -11.13
N PHE A 44 9.20 6.66 -10.86
CA PHE A 44 8.70 5.53 -11.65
C PHE A 44 7.18 5.54 -11.70
N SER A 45 6.63 5.08 -12.83
CA SER A 45 5.19 4.86 -12.97
C SER A 45 4.85 3.42 -12.63
N GLY A 46 3.80 3.24 -11.84
CA GLY A 46 3.31 1.92 -11.51
C GLY A 46 1.87 1.94 -11.03
N THR A 47 1.34 0.75 -10.77
CA THR A 47 -0.02 0.55 -10.28
C THR A 47 0.05 -0.20 -8.96
N ILE A 48 -0.61 0.30 -7.92
CA ILE A 48 -0.70 -0.43 -6.65
C ILE A 48 -1.62 -1.62 -6.86
N VAL A 49 -1.07 -2.84 -6.74
CA VAL A 49 -1.83 -4.09 -6.90
C VAL A 49 -2.29 -4.67 -5.57
N GLY A 50 -1.70 -4.23 -4.46
CA GLY A 50 -2.12 -4.69 -3.14
C GLY A 50 -1.09 -4.44 -2.05
N VAL A 51 -1.22 -5.19 -0.98
CA VAL A 51 -0.34 -5.18 0.18
C VAL A 51 -0.04 -6.61 0.57
N THR A 52 1.23 -6.91 0.83
CA THR A 52 1.67 -8.24 1.30
C THR A 52 1.11 -8.57 2.68
N PRO A 53 1.12 -9.85 3.10
CA PRO A 53 0.73 -10.23 4.47
C PRO A 53 1.54 -9.55 5.58
N ALA A 54 2.74 -9.04 5.24
CA ALA A 54 3.59 -8.29 6.16
C ALA A 54 3.27 -6.79 6.22
N GLY A 55 2.32 -6.29 5.41
CA GLY A 55 1.95 -4.87 5.37
C GLY A 55 2.74 -4.02 4.37
N ARG A 56 3.61 -4.63 3.54
CA ARG A 56 4.35 -3.91 2.48
C ARG A 56 3.47 -3.64 1.26
N LEU A 57 3.59 -2.46 0.68
CA LEU A 57 2.86 -2.00 -0.49
C LEU A 57 3.43 -2.65 -1.76
N SER A 58 2.63 -3.41 -2.50
CA SER A 58 3.07 -4.03 -3.76
C SER A 58 2.65 -3.16 -4.95
N ILE A 59 3.62 -2.72 -5.74
CA ILE A 59 3.42 -1.90 -6.94
C ILE A 59 3.92 -2.65 -8.16
N GLU A 60 3.09 -2.74 -9.19
CA GLU A 60 3.47 -3.21 -10.51
C GLU A 60 4.11 -2.08 -11.31
N ILE A 61 5.37 -2.26 -11.74
CA ILE A 61 6.12 -1.25 -12.49
C ILE A 61 5.84 -1.41 -13.98
N LYS A 62 5.21 -0.38 -14.57
CA LYS A 62 4.76 -0.39 -15.97
C LYS A 62 5.89 -0.54 -16.97
N ASN A 63 7.04 0.09 -16.71
CA ASN A 63 8.20 0.09 -17.61
C ASN A 63 9.14 -1.12 -17.43
N SER A 64 8.78 -2.07 -16.56
CA SER A 64 9.63 -3.23 -16.23
C SER A 64 9.00 -4.56 -16.65
N GLY A 65 7.98 -4.54 -17.53
CA GLY A 65 7.33 -5.75 -18.01
C GLY A 65 6.46 -6.44 -16.97
N GLY A 66 5.84 -5.69 -16.06
CA GLY A 66 4.99 -6.25 -15.00
C GLY A 66 5.75 -6.70 -13.75
N LEU A 67 6.96 -6.17 -13.53
CA LEU A 67 7.71 -6.44 -12.31
C LEU A 67 6.94 -5.91 -11.09
N LEU A 68 6.65 -6.81 -10.16
CA LEU A 68 6.09 -6.46 -8.85
C LEU A 68 7.23 -6.14 -7.88
N GLU A 69 7.18 -4.96 -7.29
CA GLU A 69 8.08 -4.58 -6.20
C GLU A 69 7.27 -4.28 -4.93
N ASP A 70 7.76 -4.82 -3.82
CA ASP A 70 7.23 -4.57 -2.49
C ASP A 70 8.00 -3.41 -1.84
N PHE A 71 7.26 -2.44 -1.32
CA PHE A 71 7.80 -1.27 -0.63
C PHE A 71 7.32 -1.22 0.81
N ASP A 72 8.25 -0.98 1.73
CA ASP A 72 7.95 -0.72 3.14
C ASP A 72 7.62 0.76 3.38
N LEU A 73 7.27 1.09 4.63
CA LEU A 73 6.92 2.43 5.06
C LEU A 73 8.06 3.41 4.75
N LYS A 74 7.71 4.52 4.07
CA LYS A 74 8.61 5.62 3.67
C LYS A 74 9.63 5.27 2.57
N GLU A 75 9.53 4.11 1.94
CA GLU A 75 10.39 3.79 0.79
C GLU A 75 9.91 4.44 -0.51
N VAL A 76 8.62 4.78 -0.58
CA VAL A 76 7.99 5.45 -1.72
C VAL A 76 7.13 6.62 -1.29
N LYS A 77 7.10 7.66 -2.14
CA LYS A 77 6.26 8.85 -2.00
C LYS A 77 5.31 8.96 -3.18
N PHE A 78 4.09 9.39 -2.91
CA PHE A 78 3.15 9.78 -3.94
C PHE A 78 3.55 11.14 -4.51
N VAL A 79 3.67 11.21 -5.83
CA VAL A 79 3.80 12.50 -6.50
C VAL A 79 2.39 13.05 -6.71
N LEU A 80 2.12 14.20 -6.09
CA LEU A 80 0.93 14.99 -6.35
C LEU A 80 1.20 15.80 -7.63
N ILE A 81 0.32 15.66 -8.61
CA ILE A 81 0.32 16.43 -9.85
C ILE A 81 -0.67 17.58 -9.66
#